data_AF-A0A497D6W9-F1
#
_entry.id   AF-A0A497D6W9-F1
#
_cell.length_a   1.000
_cell.length_b   1.000
_cell.length_c   1.000
_cell.angle_alpha   90.00
_cell.angle_beta   90.00
_cell.angle_gamma   90.00
#
_symmetry.space_group_name_H-M   'P 1'
#
loop_
_entity.id
_entity.type
_entity.pdbx_description
1 polymer ?
#
loop_
_entity_poly.entity_id
_entity_poly.type
_entity_poly.pdbx_seq_one_letter_code
_entity_poly.pdbx_strand_id
1 'polypeptide(L)' 'DLMMNKNHDYDEAWRNMRVSSLDDIILMKLLRIKQIEENEGKTVVSEGLEANYFDIINYAVFALIKLIIEKEDE' A
#
# COMPACT_ATOMS: atom_id res chain seq x y z
N ASP A 1 -1.89 9.70 -16.61
CA ASP A 1 -3.04 8.84 -16.25
C ASP A 1 -2.78 7.97 -15.03
N LEU A 2 -1.80 7.05 -15.04
CA LEU A 2 -1.56 6.12 -13.93
C LEU A 2 -1.42 6.79 -12.54
N MET A 3 -0.60 7.84 -12.41
CA MET A 3 -0.43 8.56 -11.15
C MET A 3 -1.63 9.43 -10.78
N MET A 4 -2.41 9.91 -11.75
CA MET A 4 -3.64 10.65 -11.47
C MET A 4 -4.72 9.71 -10.93
N ASN A 5 -4.84 8.50 -11.49
CA ASN A 5 -5.75 7.48 -10.99
C ASN A 5 -5.35 7.04 -9.57
N LYS A 6 -4.05 6.77 -9.34
CA LYS A 6 -3.57 6.45 -7.98
C LYS A 6 -3.79 7.59 -6.98
N ASN A 7 -3.61 8.85 -7.39
CA ASN A 7 -3.87 9.97 -6.49
C ASN A 7 -5.36 10.14 -6.17
N HIS A 8 -6.26 9.69 -7.06
CA HIS A 8 -7.69 9.62 -6.76
C HIS A 8 -8.00 8.52 -5.73
N ASP A 9 -7.31 7.38 -5.80
CA ASP A 9 -7.53 6.26 -4.89
C ASP A 9 -6.98 6.48 -3.47
N TYR A 10 -5.95 7.34 -3.32
CA TYR A 10 -5.26 7.56 -2.04
C TYR A 10 -5.26 9.04 -1.57
N ASP A 11 -6.05 9.92 -2.20
CA ASP A 11 -6.22 11.36 -1.88
C ASP A 11 -4.91 12.12 -1.59
N GLU A 12 -3.83 11.76 -2.30
CA GLU A 12 -2.48 12.29 -2.09
C GLU A 12 -1.89 12.10 -0.68
N ALA A 13 -2.60 11.45 0.24
CA ALA A 13 -2.25 11.35 1.66
C ALA A 13 -0.86 10.73 1.87
N TRP A 14 -0.50 9.76 1.01
CA TRP A 14 0.79 9.08 1.02
C TRP A 14 1.99 10.04 0.90
N ARG A 15 1.82 11.20 0.26
CA ARG A 15 2.87 12.23 0.16
C ARG A 15 3.25 12.84 1.50
N ASN A 16 2.34 12.85 2.47
CA ASN A 16 2.61 13.38 3.81
C ASN A 16 2.98 12.30 4.83
N MET A 17 2.96 11.02 4.44
CA MET A 17 3.30 9.91 5.33
C MET A 17 4.81 9.69 5.43
N ARG A 18 5.32 9.27 6.59
CA ARG A 18 6.70 8.80 6.72
C ARG A 18 6.90 7.49 5.97
N VAL A 19 8.11 7.20 5.50
CA VAL A 19 8.43 5.89 4.89
C VAL A 19 8.07 4.74 5.84
N SER A 20 8.39 4.86 7.13
CA SER A 20 8.02 3.85 8.14
C SER A 20 6.51 3.61 8.27
N SER A 21 5.69 4.64 8.02
CA SER A 21 4.23 4.47 8.01
C SER A 21 3.74 3.67 6.80
N LEU A 22 4.47 3.74 5.67
CA LEU A 22 4.19 2.91 4.50
C LEU A 22 4.60 1.45 4.78
N ASP A 23 5.70 1.22 5.50
CA ASP A 23 6.12 -0.12 5.95
C ASP A 23 5.03 -0.78 6.82
N ASP A 24 4.50 -0.05 7.80
CA ASP A 24 3.42 -0.53 8.68
C ASP A 24 2.17 -0.92 7.87
N ILE A 25 1.80 -0.12 6.87
CA ILE A 25 0.65 -0.38 5.99
C ILE A 25 0.87 -1.64 5.15
N ILE A 26 2.06 -1.80 4.57
CA ILE A 26 2.43 -3.00 3.80
C ILE A 26 2.33 -4.24 4.69
N LEU A 27 2.86 -4.16 5.91
CA LEU A 27 2.80 -5.26 6.87
C LEU A 27 1.35 -5.61 7.24
N MET A 28 0.49 -4.61 7.46
CA MET A 28 -0.93 -4.82 7.71
C MET A 28 -1.63 -5.54 6.54
N LYS A 29 -1.35 -5.14 5.30
CA LYS A 29 -1.93 -5.79 4.11
C LYS A 29 -1.43 -7.22 3.94
N LEU A 30 -0.15 -7.49 4.26
CA LEU A 30 0.40 -8.84 4.25
C LEU A 30 -0.25 -9.74 5.31
N LEU A 31 -0.42 -9.24 6.54
CA LEU A 31 -1.12 -9.96 7.60
C LEU A 31 -2.58 -10.23 7.22
N ARG A 32 -3.22 -9.30 6.50
CA ARG A 32 -4.57 -9.48 5.98
C ARG A 32 -4.64 -10.62 4.96
N ILE A 33 -3.71 -10.68 4.02
CA ILE A 33 -3.61 -11.78 3.04
C ILE A 33 -3.50 -13.12 3.77
N LYS A 34 -2.57 -13.24 4.71
CA LYS A 34 -2.38 -14.48 5.49
C LYS A 34 -3.67 -14.90 6.20
N GLN A 35 -4.37 -13.94 6.81
CA GLN A 35 -5.66 -14.21 7.46
C GLN A 35 -6.72 -14.70 6.47
N ILE A 36 -6.77 -14.16 5.26
CA ILE A 36 -7.73 -14.59 4.23
C ILE A 36 -7.41 -16.02 3.77
N GLU A 37 -6.13 -16.34 3.57
CA GLU A 37 -5.67 -17.69 3.23
C GLU A 37 -6.02 -18.70 4.33
N GLU A 38 -5.78 -18.35 5.60
CA GLU A 38 -6.17 -19.17 6.77
C GLU A 38 -7.69 -19.39 6.86
N ASN A 39 -8.49 -18.45 6.33
CA ASN A 39 -9.94 -18.57 6.24
C ASN A 39 -10.42 -19.27 4.95
N GLU A 40 -9.54 -19.98 4.23
CA GLU A 40 -9.85 -20.66 2.97
C GLU A 40 -10.41 -19.70 1.90
N GLY A 41 -9.94 -18.46 1.88
CA GLY A 41 -10.40 -17.42 0.95
C GLY A 41 -11.75 -16.79 1.32
N LYS A 42 -12.36 -17.13 2.45
CA LYS A 42 -13.64 -16.54 2.89
C LYS A 42 -13.41 -15.14 3.46
N THR A 43 -14.12 -14.15 2.91
CA THR A 43 -14.16 -12.77 3.45
C THR A 43 -15.61 -12.36 3.72
N VAL A 44 -15.84 -11.62 4.82
CA VAL A 44 -17.20 -11.24 5.24
C VAL A 44 -17.67 -9.96 4.54
N VAL A 45 -16.82 -8.92 4.48
CA VAL A 45 -17.11 -7.60 3.87
C VAL A 45 -15.81 -6.92 3.39
N SER A 46 -14.76 -7.70 3.11
CA SER A 46 -13.42 -7.16 2.87
C SER A 46 -12.99 -7.37 1.43
N GLU A 47 -12.16 -6.44 0.96
CA GLU A 47 -11.32 -6.58 -0.22
C GLU A 47 -10.65 -7.96 -0.27
N GLY A 48 -10.65 -8.57 -1.46
CA GLY A 48 -10.05 -9.88 -1.70
C GLY A 48 -8.52 -9.84 -1.78
N LEU A 49 -7.90 -11.02 -1.99
CA LEU A 49 -6.44 -11.16 -2.05
C LEU A 49 -5.79 -10.25 -3.09
N GLU A 50 -6.34 -10.20 -4.30
CA GLU A 50 -5.82 -9.41 -5.42
C GLU A 50 -5.69 -7.93 -5.08
N ALA A 51 -6.74 -7.33 -4.49
CA ALA A 51 -6.72 -5.94 -4.05
C ALA A 51 -5.62 -5.68 -2.99
N ASN A 52 -5.46 -6.59 -2.02
CA ASN A 52 -4.42 -6.44 -1.00
C ASN A 52 -3.01 -6.56 -1.59
N TYR A 53 -2.79 -7.41 -2.60
CA TYR A 53 -1.51 -7.47 -3.32
C TYR A 53 -1.24 -6.19 -4.11
N PHE A 54 -2.25 -5.66 -4.80
CA PHE A 54 -2.12 -4.39 -5.51
C PHE A 54 -1.78 -3.24 -4.57
N ASP A 55 -2.40 -3.18 -3.39
CA ASP A 55 -2.08 -2.19 -2.38
C ASP A 55 -0.63 -2.28 -1.91
N ILE A 56 -0.13 -3.49 -1.61
CA ILE A 56 1.26 -3.68 -1.20
C ILE A 56 2.21 -3.10 -2.26
N ILE A 57 1.96 -3.38 -3.54
CA ILE A 57 2.79 -2.87 -4.64
C ILE A 57 2.70 -1.34 -4.70
N ASN A 58 1.51 -0.76 -4.56
CA ASN A 58 1.31 0.68 -4.61
C ASN A 58 2.06 1.41 -3.47
N TYR A 59 1.90 0.93 -2.24
CA TYR A 59 2.58 1.51 -1.08
C TYR A 59 4.11 1.31 -1.15
N ALA A 60 4.59 0.20 -1.70
CA ALA A 60 6.02 0.00 -1.95
C ALA A 60 6.56 1.00 -2.98
N VAL A 61 5.82 1.25 -4.07
CA VAL A 61 6.20 2.27 -5.07
C VAL A 61 6.21 3.67 -4.44
N PHE A 62 5.22 4.01 -3.62
CA PHE A 62 5.19 5.27 -2.89
C PHE A 62 6.38 5.44 -1.95
N ALA A 63 6.78 4.38 -1.23
CA ALA A 63 7.95 4.39 -0.37
C ALA A 63 9.23 4.61 -1.18
N LEU A 64 9.39 3.93 -2.32
CA LEU A 64 10.53 4.12 -3.21
C LEU A 64 10.63 5.54 -3.75
N ILE A 65 9.51 6.12 -4.19
CA ILE A 65 9.46 7.52 -4.64
C ILE A 65 9.91 8.45 -3.51
N LYS A 66 9.45 8.22 -2.28
CA LYS A 66 9.84 9.04 -1.13
C LYS A 66 11.32 8.97 -0.84
N LEU A 67 11.89 7.77 -0.80
CA LEU A 67 13.32 7.56 -0.53
C LEU A 67 14.20 8.23 -1.59
N ILE A 68 13.76 8.28 -2.85
CA ILE A 68 14.48 8.98 -3.91
C ILE A 68 14.44 10.50 -3.67
N ILE A 69 13.27 11.06 -3.38
CA ILE A 69 13.11 12.51 -3.13
C ILE A 69 13.92 12.94 -1.90
N GLU A 70 13.80 12.22 -0.78
CA GLU A 70 14.54 12.54 0.45
C GLU A 70 16.06 12.52 0.23
N LYS A 71 16.56 11.65 -0.65
CA LYS A 71 17.98 11.58 -1.02
C LYS A 71 18.44 12.71 -1.95
N GLU A 72 17.55 13.28 -2.77
CA GLU A 72 17.88 14.42 -3.63
C GLU A 72 17.96 15.73 -2.84
N ASP A 73 17.29 15.80 -1.67
CA ASP A 73 17.29 16.94 -0.77
C ASP A 73 18.49 16.95 0.22
N GLU A 74 19.31 15.89 0.25
CA GLU A 74 20.56 15.76 1.05
C GLU A 74 21.83 16.19 0.27
#